data_AF-S4PBH5-F1
#
_entry.id   AF-S4PBH5-F1
#
_cell.length_a   1.000
_cell.length_b   1.000
_cell.length_c   1.000
_cell.angle_alpha   90.00
_cell.angle_beta   90.00
_cell.angle_gamma   90.00
#
_symmetry.space_group_name_H-M   'P 1'
#
loop_
_entity.id
_entity.type
_entity.pdbx_description
1 polymer ?
#
loop_
_entity_poly.entity_id
_entity_poly.type
_entity_poly.pdbx_seq_one_letter_code
_entity_poly.pdbx_strand_id
1 'polypeptide(L)'
;LKCMEKCKPCQIRLKKKLPCGHDMLVPCHLDPNDPEVKCLTVVPVKLPNCGHEVKKSCYMKTEMVKCPVPCEYRVDKCGHVCTRSCHVKDDPDHERYLCHKPCAKAKKGCTMEFEGDRGDHQCVKRCHEDCDECNV
;
A
#
# COMPACT_ATOMS: atom_id res chain seq x y z
N LEU A 1 38.07 -27.92 34.73
CA LEU A 1 37.26 -27.13 33.77
C LEU A 1 36.47 -28.12 32.92
N LYS A 2 35.14 -28.19 33.09
CA LYS A 2 34.27 -29.15 32.38
C LYS A 2 34.10 -28.68 30.92
N CYS A 3 34.83 -29.29 30.00
CA CYS A 3 34.72 -29.03 28.56
C CYS A 3 33.59 -29.89 27.95
N MET A 4 32.33 -29.60 28.32
CA MET A 4 31.15 -30.32 27.80
C MET A 4 29.99 -29.39 27.38
N GLU A 5 30.18 -28.08 27.37
CA GLU A 5 29.17 -27.16 26.83
C GLU A 5 29.53 -26.81 25.38
N LYS A 6 28.56 -26.94 24.46
CA LYS A 6 28.74 -26.49 23.08
C LYS A 6 29.11 -25.01 23.11
N CYS A 7 30.25 -24.65 22.50
CA CYS A 7 30.70 -23.27 22.42
C CYS A 7 29.60 -22.36 21.85
N LYS A 8 29.42 -21.17 22.42
CA LYS A 8 28.46 -20.20 21.89
C LYS A 8 28.83 -19.83 20.44
N PRO A 9 27.86 -19.76 19.52
CA PRO A 9 28.14 -19.42 18.13
C PRO A 9 28.67 -17.98 18.01
N CYS A 10 29.65 -17.79 17.11
CA CYS A 10 30.30 -16.51 16.90
C CYS A 10 29.32 -15.45 16.37
N GLN A 11 29.09 -14.38 17.16
CA GLN A 11 28.14 -13.30 16.83
C GLN A 11 28.75 -12.16 16.00
N ILE A 12 30.05 -12.23 15.67
CA ILE A 12 30.72 -11.20 14.86
C ILE A 12 30.06 -11.16 13.49
N ARG A 13 29.63 -9.97 13.05
CA ARG A 13 29.06 -9.78 11.72
C ARG A 13 30.17 -9.44 10.74
N LEU A 14 30.23 -10.19 9.65
CA LEU A 14 31.23 -10.05 8.60
C LEU A 14 30.54 -9.73 7.29
N LYS A 15 31.20 -8.96 6.42
CA LYS A 15 30.70 -8.70 5.07
C LYS A 15 30.80 -9.99 4.25
N LYS A 16 29.66 -10.59 3.92
CA LYS A 16 29.56 -11.79 3.07
C LYS A 16 28.76 -11.46 1.81
N LYS A 17 29.14 -12.06 0.68
CA LYS A 17 28.37 -11.99 -0.57
C LYS A 17 27.26 -13.03 -0.54
N LEU A 18 26.01 -12.59 -0.66
CA LEU A 18 24.83 -13.43 -0.71
C LEU A 18 24.65 -14.04 -2.11
N PRO A 19 23.89 -15.14 -2.28
CA PRO A 19 23.62 -15.76 -3.59
C PRO A 19 22.95 -14.82 -4.59
N CYS A 20 22.26 -13.77 -4.10
CA CYS A 20 21.72 -12.71 -4.94
C CYS A 20 22.78 -11.69 -5.44
N GLY A 21 24.07 -11.90 -5.17
CA GLY A 21 25.20 -11.06 -5.59
C GLY A 21 25.53 -9.87 -4.66
N HIS A 22 24.59 -9.46 -3.81
CA HIS A 22 24.75 -8.35 -2.85
C HIS A 22 25.61 -8.71 -1.64
N ASP A 23 26.35 -7.72 -1.14
CA ASP A 23 27.13 -7.86 0.09
C ASP A 23 26.33 -7.39 1.31
N MET A 24 26.30 -8.21 2.37
CA MET A 24 25.58 -7.93 3.62
C MET A 24 26.43 -8.31 4.83
N LEU A 25 26.16 -7.65 5.96
CA LEU A 25 26.76 -8.00 7.25
C LEU A 25 26.02 -9.20 7.85
N VAL A 26 26.61 -10.38 7.75
CA VAL A 26 26.03 -11.66 8.21
C VAL A 26 26.86 -12.18 9.40
N PRO A 27 26.23 -12.68 10.47
CA PRO A 27 26.93 -13.35 11.56
C PRO A 27 27.89 -14.44 11.06
N CYS A 28 29.07 -14.55 11.65
CA CYS A 28 30.12 -15.45 11.21
C CYS A 28 29.63 -16.91 11.11
N HIS A 29 28.84 -17.34 12.10
CA HIS A 29 28.29 -18.70 12.19
C HIS A 29 27.17 -19.01 11.19
N LEU A 30 26.55 -18.00 10.55
CA LEU A 30 25.48 -18.20 9.58
C LEU A 30 26.05 -18.26 8.16
N ASP A 31 25.55 -19.20 7.36
CA ASP A 31 25.91 -19.30 5.95
C ASP A 31 25.15 -18.24 5.12
N PRO A 32 25.78 -17.60 4.12
CA PRO A 32 25.09 -16.64 3.25
C PRO A 32 23.92 -17.24 2.45
N ASN A 33 23.84 -18.56 2.29
CA ASN A 33 22.73 -19.25 1.64
C ASN A 33 21.64 -19.69 2.62
N ASP A 34 21.83 -19.45 3.92
CA ASP A 34 20.86 -19.81 4.94
C ASP A 34 19.54 -19.02 4.75
N PRO A 35 18.36 -19.66 4.84
CA PRO A 35 17.08 -19.00 4.65
C PRO A 35 16.77 -17.90 5.70
N GLU A 36 17.44 -17.91 6.86
CA GLU A 36 17.34 -16.85 7.85
C GLU A 36 18.07 -15.57 7.38
N VAL A 37 19.03 -15.70 6.46
CA VAL A 37 19.82 -14.58 5.93
C VAL A 37 19.07 -13.90 4.78
N LYS A 38 18.26 -12.90 5.13
CA LYS A 38 17.50 -12.10 4.17
C LYS A 38 18.31 -10.90 3.66
N CYS A 39 18.43 -10.79 2.34
CA CYS A 39 19.07 -9.64 1.69
C CYS A 39 18.19 -8.38 1.76
N LEU A 40 18.52 -7.46 2.66
CA LEU A 40 17.77 -6.21 2.88
C LEU A 40 18.09 -5.10 1.88
N THR A 41 19.04 -5.32 0.96
CA THR A 41 19.37 -4.36 -0.11
C THR A 41 18.12 -3.97 -0.88
N VAL A 42 17.89 -2.67 -0.99
CA VAL A 42 16.75 -2.12 -1.71
C VAL A 42 17.05 -2.10 -3.20
N VAL A 43 16.21 -2.78 -3.98
CA VAL A 43 16.32 -2.85 -5.44
C VAL A 43 15.07 -2.25 -6.10
N PRO A 44 15.20 -1.47 -7.18
CA PRO A 44 14.07 -1.04 -7.99
C PRO A 44 13.52 -2.24 -8.78
N VAL A 45 12.20 -2.31 -8.92
CA VAL A 45 11.52 -3.32 -9.73
C VAL A 45 10.28 -2.73 -10.38
N LYS A 46 10.02 -3.12 -11.62
CA LYS A 46 8.77 -2.81 -12.31
C LYS A 46 7.73 -3.89 -11.99
N LEU A 47 6.59 -3.51 -11.40
CA LEU A 47 5.54 -4.45 -11.08
C LEU A 47 4.82 -4.92 -12.36
N PRO A 48 4.69 -6.24 -12.61
CA PRO A 48 4.17 -6.73 -13.89
C PRO A 48 2.68 -6.44 -14.11
N ASN A 49 1.92 -6.21 -13.03
CA ASN A 49 0.46 -6.06 -13.10
C ASN A 49 0.01 -4.62 -13.38
N CYS A 50 0.85 -3.64 -13.07
CA CYS A 50 0.49 -2.22 -13.23
C CYS A 50 1.60 -1.39 -13.91
N GLY A 51 2.77 -1.97 -14.15
CA GLY A 51 3.89 -1.29 -14.79
C GLY A 51 4.60 -0.25 -13.94
N HIS A 52 4.15 0.01 -12.71
CA HIS A 52 4.78 0.98 -11.83
C HIS A 52 6.14 0.49 -11.31
N GLU A 53 7.11 1.40 -11.27
CA GLU A 53 8.41 1.15 -10.66
C GLU A 53 8.34 1.39 -9.16
N VAL A 54 8.75 0.40 -8.38
CA VAL A 54 8.73 0.43 -6.91
C VAL A 54 10.05 -0.09 -6.36
N LYS A 55 10.38 0.33 -5.14
CA LYS A 55 11.56 -0.16 -4.41
C LYS A 55 11.15 -1.28 -3.47
N LYS A 56 11.85 -2.42 -3.51
CA LYS A 56 11.63 -3.54 -2.59
C LYS A 56 12.96 -4.06 -2.04
N SER A 57 12.92 -4.76 -0.91
CA SER A 57 14.08 -5.53 -0.47
C SER A 57 14.33 -6.70 -1.44
N CYS A 58 15.59 -7.01 -1.71
CA CYS A 58 16.01 -8.05 -2.65
C CYS A 58 15.36 -9.41 -2.32
N TYR A 59 15.31 -9.78 -1.03
CA TYR A 59 14.70 -11.04 -0.57
C TYR A 59 13.19 -11.15 -0.84
N MET A 60 12.47 -10.02 -0.97
CA MET A 60 11.02 -10.05 -1.16
C MET A 60 10.67 -10.44 -2.59
N LYS A 61 9.68 -11.32 -2.77
CA LYS A 61 9.16 -11.64 -4.10
C LYS A 61 8.36 -10.46 -4.65
N THR A 62 8.59 -10.11 -5.93
CA THR A 62 7.92 -8.99 -6.60
C THR A 62 6.39 -9.12 -6.57
N GLU A 63 5.86 -10.34 -6.65
CA GLU A 63 4.43 -10.61 -6.65
C GLU A 63 3.72 -10.22 -5.35
N MET A 64 4.46 -10.26 -4.23
CA MET A 64 3.96 -9.93 -2.89
C MET A 64 4.00 -8.43 -2.60
N VAL A 65 4.68 -7.64 -3.44
CA VAL A 65 4.80 -6.20 -3.24
C VAL A 65 3.52 -5.51 -3.68
N LYS A 66 2.89 -4.78 -2.76
CA LYS A 66 1.76 -3.89 -3.07
C LYS A 66 2.30 -2.61 -3.71
N CYS A 67 1.59 -2.12 -4.73
CA CYS A 67 1.97 -0.88 -5.38
C CYS A 67 1.58 0.32 -4.49
N PRO A 68 2.54 1.18 -4.09
CA PRO A 68 2.26 2.35 -3.27
C PRO A 68 1.81 3.56 -4.09
N VAL A 69 1.94 3.50 -5.42
CA VAL A 69 1.52 4.61 -6.31
C VAL A 69 0.02 4.86 -6.13
N PRO A 70 -0.42 6.11 -5.92
CA PRO A 70 -1.85 6.42 -5.79
C PRO A 70 -2.62 6.02 -7.06
N CYS A 71 -3.85 5.57 -6.90
CA CYS A 71 -4.72 5.33 -8.04
C CYS A 71 -5.28 6.66 -8.57
N GLU A 72 -5.03 6.98 -9.82
CA GLU A 72 -5.48 8.22 -10.47
C GLU A 72 -6.84 8.08 -11.15
N TYR A 73 -7.46 6.90 -11.06
CA TYR A 73 -8.75 6.63 -11.68
C TYR A 73 -9.85 7.50 -11.09
N ARG A 74 -10.70 8.05 -11.96
CA ARG A 74 -11.87 8.86 -11.59
C ARG A 74 -13.11 7.97 -11.65
N VAL A 75 -13.76 7.78 -10.51
CA VAL A 75 -14.91 6.89 -10.36
C VAL A 75 -16.10 7.40 -11.18
N ASP A 76 -16.59 6.59 -12.11
CA ASP A 76 -17.66 6.99 -13.05
C ASP A 76 -18.93 7.48 -12.34
N LYS A 77 -19.35 6.81 -11.26
CA LYS A 77 -20.60 7.12 -10.55
C LYS A 77 -20.64 8.51 -9.89
N CYS A 78 -19.48 9.09 -9.55
CA CYS A 78 -19.43 10.35 -8.81
C CYS A 78 -18.36 11.35 -9.27
N GLY A 79 -17.50 10.96 -10.21
CA GLY A 79 -16.41 11.79 -10.69
C GLY A 79 -15.29 12.03 -9.67
N HIS A 80 -15.29 11.39 -8.50
CA HIS A 80 -14.20 11.54 -7.54
C HIS A 80 -12.99 10.68 -7.92
N VAL A 81 -11.79 11.20 -7.70
CA VAL A 81 -10.55 10.42 -7.80
C VAL A 81 -10.53 9.33 -6.71
N CYS A 82 -10.14 8.12 -7.09
CA CYS A 82 -9.92 6.99 -6.20
C CYS A 82 -8.95 7.37 -5.08
N THR A 83 -9.23 6.91 -3.86
CA THR A 83 -8.43 7.23 -2.67
C THR A 83 -7.47 6.11 -2.28
N ARG A 84 -7.54 4.96 -2.97
CA ARG A 84 -6.66 3.82 -2.72
C ARG A 84 -5.36 3.98 -3.51
N SER A 85 -4.32 3.25 -3.10
CA SER A 85 -3.17 3.03 -3.96
C SER A 85 -3.53 2.06 -5.08
N CYS A 86 -2.70 2.00 -6.12
CA CYS A 86 -2.85 1.15 -7.28
C CYS A 86 -3.24 -0.28 -6.87
N HIS A 87 -4.48 -0.64 -7.20
CA HIS A 87 -5.13 -1.89 -6.79
C HIS A 87 -5.65 -2.69 -7.99
N VAL A 88 -4.93 -2.60 -9.13
CA VAL A 88 -5.26 -3.30 -10.38
C VAL A 88 -5.43 -4.82 -10.18
N LYS A 89 -4.76 -5.40 -9.17
CA LYS A 89 -4.92 -6.82 -8.80
C LYS A 89 -6.22 -7.16 -8.07
N ASP A 90 -6.84 -6.21 -7.39
CA ASP A 90 -7.99 -6.39 -6.49
C ASP A 90 -9.30 -5.97 -7.17
N ASP A 91 -9.28 -4.82 -7.84
CA ASP A 91 -10.44 -4.18 -8.46
C ASP A 91 -9.98 -3.26 -9.60
N PRO A 92 -9.61 -3.81 -10.78
CA PRO A 92 -9.09 -3.02 -11.89
C PRO A 92 -10.13 -2.02 -12.42
N ASP A 93 -11.37 -2.47 -12.56
CA ASP A 93 -12.48 -1.70 -13.14
C ASP A 93 -13.29 -0.90 -12.10
N HIS A 94 -12.86 -0.90 -10.84
CA HIS A 94 -13.50 -0.15 -9.76
C HIS A 94 -14.99 -0.50 -9.54
N GLU A 95 -15.40 -1.73 -9.85
CA GLU A 95 -16.79 -2.18 -9.77
C GLU A 95 -17.27 -2.26 -8.31
N ARG A 96 -16.35 -2.64 -7.40
CA ARG A 96 -16.62 -2.77 -5.95
C ARG A 96 -16.12 -1.58 -5.14
N TYR A 97 -15.42 -0.62 -5.75
CA TYR A 97 -14.92 0.55 -5.05
C TYR A 97 -16.06 1.47 -4.58
N LEU A 98 -16.08 1.75 -3.27
CA LEU A 98 -17.00 2.71 -2.66
C LEU A 98 -16.28 4.03 -2.40
N CYS A 99 -16.84 5.14 -2.88
CA CYS A 99 -16.24 6.45 -2.68
C CYS A 99 -16.49 6.98 -1.25
N HIS A 100 -15.41 7.16 -0.49
CA HIS A 100 -15.46 7.71 0.88
C HIS A 100 -15.13 9.20 0.96
N LYS A 101 -15.05 9.92 -0.18
CA LYS A 101 -14.97 11.39 -0.15
C LYS A 101 -16.28 11.98 0.38
N PRO A 102 -16.26 13.19 0.96
CA PRO A 102 -17.47 13.91 1.33
C PRO A 102 -18.43 14.00 0.14
N CYS A 103 -19.73 13.85 0.39
CA CYS A 103 -20.73 14.00 -0.66
C CYS A 103 -20.76 15.44 -1.16
N ALA A 104 -20.66 15.65 -2.47
CA ALA A 104 -20.72 16.98 -3.08
C ALA A 104 -22.15 17.41 -3.43
N LYS A 105 -23.18 16.63 -3.03
CA LYS A 105 -24.60 16.93 -3.29
C LYS A 105 -25.22 17.67 -2.10
N ALA A 106 -26.33 18.38 -2.35
CA ALA A 106 -27.21 18.87 -1.29
C ALA A 106 -27.92 17.70 -0.58
N LYS A 107 -28.51 17.97 0.59
CA LYS A 107 -29.44 17.06 1.25
C LYS A 107 -30.59 16.69 0.30
N LYS A 108 -31.05 15.44 0.39
CA LYS A 108 -32.12 14.86 -0.42
C LYS A 108 -33.40 15.67 -0.25
N GLY A 109 -34.05 16.00 -1.37
CA GLY A 109 -35.29 16.79 -1.39
C GLY A 109 -35.10 18.30 -1.23
N CYS A 110 -33.87 18.81 -1.14
CA CYS A 110 -33.63 20.25 -1.10
C CYS A 110 -33.89 20.87 -2.48
N THR A 111 -34.82 21.84 -2.55
CA THR A 111 -35.19 22.57 -3.78
C THR A 111 -34.60 23.98 -3.84
N MET A 112 -33.86 24.38 -2.82
CA MET A 112 -33.26 25.70 -2.74
C MET A 112 -32.07 25.80 -3.71
N GLU A 113 -32.02 26.88 -4.48
CA GLU A 113 -30.89 27.21 -5.33
C GLU A 113 -29.86 28.03 -4.53
N PHE A 114 -28.60 27.63 -4.59
CA PHE A 114 -27.51 28.29 -3.85
C PHE A 114 -26.42 28.75 -4.79
N GLU A 115 -26.03 30.02 -4.68
CA GLU A 115 -24.78 30.52 -5.25
C GLU A 115 -23.66 30.37 -4.20
N GLY A 116 -22.80 29.37 -4.38
CA GLY A 116 -21.64 29.14 -3.50
C GLY A 116 -21.84 28.02 -2.48
N ASP A 117 -21.61 28.32 -1.20
CA ASP A 117 -21.66 27.34 -0.12
C ASP A 117 -23.10 26.94 0.26
N ARG A 118 -23.34 25.65 0.48
CA ARG A 118 -24.69 25.13 0.79
C ARG A 118 -25.01 25.12 2.29
N GLY A 119 -24.09 25.53 3.16
CA GLY A 119 -24.28 25.59 4.61
C GLY A 119 -24.95 24.32 5.16
N ASP A 120 -26.02 24.50 5.94
CA ASP A 120 -26.80 23.41 6.54
C ASP A 120 -27.57 22.53 5.54
N HIS A 121 -27.64 22.92 4.27
CA HIS A 121 -28.21 22.11 3.19
C HIS A 121 -27.17 21.18 2.54
N GLN A 122 -25.90 21.27 2.94
CA GLN A 122 -24.84 20.38 2.46
C GLN A 122 -25.03 18.96 3.03
N CYS A 123 -24.95 17.94 2.17
CA CYS A 123 -24.94 16.56 2.63
C CYS A 123 -23.64 16.29 3.41
N VAL A 124 -23.76 15.73 4.62
CA VAL A 124 -22.61 15.45 5.51
C VAL A 124 -22.13 14.00 5.41
N LYS A 125 -22.86 13.14 4.69
CA LYS A 125 -22.49 11.75 4.47
C LYS A 125 -21.37 11.58 3.45
N ARG A 126 -20.85 10.35 3.36
CA ARG A 126 -19.90 9.93 2.33
C ARG A 126 -20.60 9.79 0.98
N CYS A 127 -19.82 9.95 -0.08
CA CYS A 127 -20.32 9.97 -1.46
C CYS A 127 -21.07 8.68 -1.88
N HIS A 128 -20.73 7.53 -1.31
CA HIS A 128 -21.41 6.26 -1.60
C HIS A 128 -22.70 6.03 -0.81
N GLU A 129 -22.99 6.86 0.19
CA GLU A 129 -24.16 6.72 1.05
C GLU A 129 -25.38 7.46 0.48
N ASP A 130 -26.59 7.04 0.88
CA ASP A 130 -27.81 7.79 0.56
C ASP A 130 -27.83 9.12 1.32
N CYS A 131 -28.05 10.23 0.62
CA CYS A 131 -27.97 11.57 1.18
C CYS A 131 -29.02 11.79 2.29
N ASP A 132 -28.66 12.55 3.33
CA ASP A 132 -29.61 12.94 4.39
C ASP A 132 -30.80 13.71 3.83
N GLU A 133 -31.97 13.57 4.43
CA GLU A 133 -33.15 14.39 4.11
C GLU A 133 -32.94 15.84 4.55
N CYS A 134 -33.44 16.78 3.74
CA CYS A 134 -33.41 18.20 4.07
C CYS A 134 -34.61 18.54 4.97
N ASN A 135 -34.36 18.68 6.27
CA ASN A 135 -35.34 19.10 7.27
C ASN A 135 -35.09 20.55 7.76
N VAL A 136 -34.34 21.33 6.98
CA VAL A 136 -34.01 22.73 7.23
C VAL A 136 -34.98 23.62 6.48
#